data_AF-A0A6A4H0R3-F1
#
_entry.id   AF-A0A6A4H0R3-F1
#
_cell.length_a   1.000
_cell.length_b   1.000
_cell.length_c   1.000
_cell.angle_alpha   90.00
_cell.angle_beta   90.00
_cell.angle_gamma   90.00
#
_symmetry.space_group_name_H-M   'P 1'
#
loop_
_entity.id
_entity.type
_entity.pdbx_description
1 polymer ?
#
loop_
_entity_poly.entity_id
_entity_poly.type
_entity_poly.pdbx_seq_one_letter_code
_entity_poly.pdbx_strand_id
1 'polypeptide(L)'
;MLCTRKLSCNDNPIPADIRLVPEGQSSRILGAHIGNNTNEMEPWLPIVERIETILERCSEMHPTMEAKRHMINLTMGSITQYLTAANGMPEHIVKRLTKLQSTFLNAPINKETLAADITQGEKRMFDLQAL
;
A
#
# COMPACT_ATOMS: atom_id res chain seq x y z
N MET A 1 21.36 2.40 -20.81
CA MET A 1 20.99 1.88 -22.15
C MET A 1 21.57 0.48 -22.34
N LEU A 2 20.74 -0.57 -22.31
CA LEU A 2 21.16 -1.96 -22.59
C LEU A 2 21.35 -2.15 -24.10
N CYS A 3 22.56 -1.89 -24.61
CA CYS A 3 22.88 -2.05 -26.03
C CYS A 3 23.01 -3.52 -26.47
N THR A 4 23.00 -4.46 -25.53
CA THR A 4 23.03 -5.90 -25.81
C THR A 4 21.88 -6.58 -25.07
N ARG A 5 21.07 -7.38 -25.77
CA ARG A 5 20.05 -8.26 -25.16
C ARG A 5 20.72 -9.46 -24.47
N LYS A 6 21.81 -9.22 -23.74
CA LYS A 6 22.61 -10.23 -23.05
C LYS A 6 22.80 -9.77 -21.61
N LEU A 7 22.70 -10.71 -20.68
CA LEU A 7 22.99 -10.45 -19.27
C LEU A 7 24.50 -10.30 -19.06
N SER A 8 25.29 -11.18 -19.69
CA SER A 8 26.76 -11.13 -19.72
C SER A 8 27.30 -11.38 -21.14
N CYS A 9 28.56 -11.04 -21.40
CA CYS A 9 29.20 -11.25 -22.70
C CYS A 9 29.18 -12.73 -23.18
N ASN A 10 29.24 -13.67 -22.24
CA ASN A 10 29.20 -15.11 -22.49
C ASN A 10 27.78 -15.71 -22.56
N ASP A 11 26.74 -14.93 -22.27
CA ASP A 11 25.37 -15.44 -22.25
C ASP A 11 24.73 -15.45 -23.64
N ASN A 12 23.76 -16.35 -23.79
CA ASN A 12 22.89 -16.38 -24.96
C ASN A 12 21.99 -15.12 -24.97
N PRO A 13 21.75 -14.52 -26.15
CA PRO A 13 20.87 -13.36 -26.24
C PRO A 13 19.43 -13.74 -25.88
N ILE A 14 18.74 -12.83 -25.18
CA ILE A 14 17.33 -12.96 -24.82
C ILE A 14 16.49 -12.96 -26.12
N PRO A 15 15.65 -13.99 -26.36
CA PRO A 15 14.79 -14.10 -27.53
C PRO A 15 13.99 -12.83 -27.86
N ALA A 16 13.81 -12.53 -29.16
CA ALA A 16 13.24 -11.26 -29.62
C ALA A 16 11.74 -11.09 -29.31
N ASP A 17 11.04 -12.21 -29.12
CA ASP A 17 9.64 -12.29 -28.71
C ASP A 17 9.41 -11.91 -27.23
N ILE A 18 10.46 -11.92 -26.41
CA ILE A 18 10.39 -11.50 -25.01
C ILE A 18 10.49 -9.97 -24.91
N ARG A 19 9.44 -9.35 -24.37
CA ARG A 19 9.43 -7.91 -24.08
C ARG A 19 10.36 -7.60 -22.90
N LEU A 20 11.37 -6.77 -23.14
CA LEU A 20 12.19 -6.17 -22.09
C LEU A 20 11.63 -4.79 -21.73
N VAL A 21 11.48 -4.53 -20.44
CA VAL A 21 11.00 -3.23 -19.95
C VAL A 21 12.18 -2.24 -19.96
N PRO A 22 12.06 -1.08 -20.63
CA PRO A 22 13.10 -0.05 -20.62
C PRO A 22 13.36 0.53 -19.22
N GLU A 23 14.52 1.14 -19.03
CA GLU A 23 14.79 1.93 -17.80
C GLU A 23 13.74 3.04 -17.62
N GLY A 24 13.31 3.25 -16.37
CA GLY A 24 12.29 4.24 -16.03
C GLY A 24 10.86 3.80 -16.34
N GLN A 25 10.66 2.64 -16.98
CA GLN A 25 9.33 2.07 -17.24
C GLN A 25 9.07 0.88 -16.33
N SER A 26 7.80 0.68 -15.98
CA SER A 26 7.32 -0.48 -15.24
C SER A 26 6.36 -1.31 -16.09
N SER A 27 6.29 -2.60 -15.79
CA SER A 27 5.23 -3.49 -16.26
C SER A 27 4.37 -3.92 -15.08
N ARG A 28 3.04 -3.92 -15.28
CA ARG A 28 2.09 -4.32 -14.24
C ARG A 28 1.86 -5.83 -14.29
N ILE A 29 2.24 -6.53 -13.23
CA ILE A 29 2.08 -7.98 -13.06
C ILE A 29 1.36 -8.22 -11.74
N LEU A 30 0.16 -8.81 -11.81
CA LEU A 30 -0.69 -9.10 -10.63
C LEU A 30 -0.92 -7.86 -9.73
N GLY A 31 -1.03 -6.67 -10.34
CA GLY A 31 -1.21 -5.41 -9.61
C GLY A 31 0.08 -4.75 -9.13
N ALA A 32 1.18 -5.50 -9.02
CA ALA A 32 2.51 -4.99 -8.72
C ALA A 32 3.14 -4.34 -9.95
N HIS A 33 3.96 -3.31 -9.75
CA HIS A 33 4.71 -2.67 -10.84
C HIS A 33 6.17 -3.08 -10.76
N ILE A 34 6.68 -3.72 -11.81
CA ILE A 34 8.04 -4.24 -11.87
C ILE A 34 8.82 -3.50 -12.96
N GLY A 35 9.94 -2.88 -12.60
CA GLY A 35 10.82 -2.18 -13.53
C GLY A 35 11.99 -1.51 -12.81
N ASN A 36 13.02 -1.12 -13.55
CA ASN A 36 14.21 -0.47 -12.99
C ASN A 36 14.04 1.05 -12.98
N ASN A 37 14.40 1.72 -11.88
CA ASN A 37 14.31 3.18 -11.68
C ASN A 37 12.91 3.75 -11.97
N THR A 38 11.86 3.03 -11.60
CA THR A 38 10.47 3.42 -11.86
C THR A 38 9.93 4.34 -10.78
N ASN A 39 8.91 5.14 -11.11
CA ASN A 39 8.23 5.97 -10.12
C ASN A 39 7.45 5.09 -9.14
N GLU A 40 7.97 4.96 -7.91
CA GLU A 40 7.37 4.20 -6.82
C GLU A 40 5.97 4.70 -6.41
N MET A 41 5.57 5.93 -6.79
CA MET A 41 4.28 6.51 -6.43
C MET A 41 3.11 6.09 -7.32
N GLU A 42 3.37 5.81 -8.59
CA GLU A 42 2.33 5.52 -9.59
C GLU A 42 1.36 4.39 -9.17
N PRO A 43 1.80 3.26 -8.56
CA PRO A 43 0.88 2.22 -8.09
C PRO A 43 -0.02 2.66 -6.94
N TRP A 44 0.42 3.59 -6.10
CA TRP A 44 -0.23 3.92 -4.83
C TRP A 44 -1.34 4.95 -4.95
N LEU A 45 -1.26 5.86 -5.93
CA LEU A 45 -2.24 6.93 -6.10
C LEU A 45 -3.69 6.42 -6.24
N PRO A 46 -4.02 5.50 -7.17
CA PRO A 46 -5.40 5.00 -7.31
C PRO A 46 -5.86 4.17 -6.09
N ILE A 47 -4.92 3.61 -5.32
CA ILE A 47 -5.23 2.84 -4.11
C ILE A 47 -5.61 3.76 -2.96
N VAL A 48 -4.86 4.85 -2.78
CA VAL A 48 -5.17 5.85 -1.77
C VAL A 48 -6.53 6.49 -2.05
N GLU A 49 -6.79 6.88 -3.31
CA GLU A 49 -8.10 7.44 -3.72
C GLU A 49 -9.25 6.46 -3.47
N ARG A 50 -9.03 5.17 -3.76
CA ARG A 50 -10.02 4.12 -3.47
C ARG A 50 -10.29 3.99 -1.97
N ILE A 51 -9.26 4.03 -1.13
CA ILE A 51 -9.41 3.95 0.33
C ILE A 51 -10.14 5.19 0.84
N GLU A 52 -9.77 6.39 0.38
CA GLU A 52 -10.44 7.66 0.72
C GLU A 52 -11.94 7.57 0.42
N THR A 53 -12.30 7.16 -0.80
CA THR A 53 -13.70 7.01 -1.23
C THR A 53 -14.49 6.04 -0.35
N ILE A 54 -13.90 4.91 0.04
CA ILE A 54 -14.58 3.92 0.89
C ILE A 54 -14.80 4.49 2.30
N LEU A 55 -13.77 5.11 2.89
CA LEU A 55 -13.86 5.68 4.23
C LEU A 55 -14.85 6.86 4.28
N GLU A 56 -14.90 7.68 3.25
CA GLU A 56 -15.89 8.76 3.12
C GLU A 56 -17.33 8.21 3.13
N ARG A 57 -17.64 7.23 2.29
CA ARG A 57 -18.96 6.56 2.29
C ARG A 57 -19.27 5.90 3.63
N CYS A 58 -18.27 5.30 4.26
CA CYS A 58 -18.43 4.74 5.60
C CYS A 58 -18.73 5.80 6.65
N SER A 59 -18.19 7.01 6.51
CA SER A 59 -18.40 8.11 7.46
C SER A 59 -19.82 8.65 7.43
N GLU A 60 -20.48 8.63 6.27
CA GLU A 60 -21.89 9.04 6.08
C GLU A 60 -22.87 8.15 6.86
N MET A 61 -22.49 6.91 7.17
CA MET A 61 -23.32 5.97 7.94
C MET A 61 -23.25 6.20 9.47
N HIS A 62 -22.50 7.21 9.93
CA HIS A 62 -22.26 7.51 11.35
C HIS A 62 -21.91 6.27 12.22
N PRO A 63 -20.89 5.49 11.83
CA PRO A 63 -20.53 4.24 12.51
C PRO A 63 -19.99 4.49 13.93
N THR A 64 -20.23 3.51 14.81
CA THR A 64 -19.61 3.46 16.15
C THR A 64 -18.08 3.31 16.04
N MET A 65 -17.35 3.59 17.12
CA MET A 65 -15.89 3.46 17.14
C MET A 65 -15.42 2.02 16.81
N GLU A 66 -16.14 0.99 17.27
CA GLU A 66 -15.82 -0.40 16.89
C GLU A 66 -16.01 -0.66 15.40
N ALA A 67 -17.10 -0.14 14.83
CA ALA A 67 -17.37 -0.29 13.41
C ALA A 67 -16.31 0.44 12.58
N LYS A 68 -15.91 1.66 12.98
CA LYS A 68 -14.82 2.39 12.32
C LYS A 68 -13.51 1.61 12.32
N ARG A 69 -13.14 1.01 13.45
CA ARG A 69 -11.94 0.19 13.56
C ARG A 69 -11.98 -1.02 12.62
N HIS A 70 -13.11 -1.74 12.58
CA HIS A 70 -13.27 -2.87 11.68
C HIS A 70 -13.22 -2.43 10.22
N MET A 71 -13.83 -1.30 9.88
CA MET A 71 -13.77 -0.72 8.53
C MET A 71 -12.34 -0.38 8.13
N ILE A 72 -11.54 0.23 9.00
CA ILE A 72 -10.11 0.48 8.73
C ILE A 72 -9.37 -0.83 8.45
N ASN A 73 -9.52 -1.83 9.32
CA ASN A 73 -8.85 -3.12 9.14
C ASN A 73 -9.24 -3.80 7.81
N LEU A 74 -10.54 -3.81 7.49
CA LEU A 74 -11.08 -4.43 6.29
C LEU A 74 -10.75 -3.67 5.01
N THR A 75 -10.51 -2.36 5.08
CA THR A 75 -10.25 -1.53 3.90
C THR A 75 -8.76 -1.25 3.74
N MET A 76 -8.19 -0.43 4.61
CA MET A 76 -6.78 -0.09 4.58
C MET A 76 -5.90 -1.31 4.74
N GLY A 77 -6.17 -2.17 5.74
CA GLY A 77 -5.35 -3.35 5.99
C GLY A 77 -5.33 -4.30 4.81
N SER A 78 -6.52 -4.73 4.35
CA SER A 78 -6.63 -5.70 3.25
C SER A 78 -6.07 -5.17 1.92
N ILE A 79 -6.31 -3.89 1.59
CA ILE A 79 -5.93 -3.33 0.29
C ILE A 79 -4.41 -3.09 0.23
N THR A 80 -3.80 -2.66 1.32
CA THR A 80 -2.39 -2.25 1.33
C THR A 80 -1.42 -3.40 1.60
N GLN A 81 -1.85 -4.47 2.28
CA GLN A 81 -0.97 -5.57 2.68
C GLN A 81 -0.20 -6.21 1.51
N TYR A 82 -0.90 -6.59 0.44
CA TYR A 82 -0.26 -7.24 -0.70
C TYR A 82 0.70 -6.30 -1.45
N LEU A 83 0.26 -5.07 -1.73
CA LEU A 83 1.08 -4.13 -2.50
C LEU A 83 2.33 -3.72 -1.71
N THR A 84 2.22 -3.59 -0.40
CA THR A 84 3.39 -3.33 0.47
C THR A 84 4.42 -4.45 0.36
N ALA A 85 3.98 -5.71 0.39
CA ALA A 85 4.88 -6.84 0.22
C ALA A 85 5.51 -6.90 -1.19
N ALA A 86 4.77 -6.51 -2.23
CA ALA A 86 5.23 -6.61 -3.62
C ALA A 86 6.11 -5.43 -4.08
N ASN A 87 5.83 -4.22 -3.60
CA ASN A 87 6.42 -2.98 -4.11
C ASN A 87 7.02 -2.09 -3.01
N GLY A 88 6.84 -2.45 -1.74
CA GLY A 88 7.11 -1.55 -0.61
C GLY A 88 6.08 -0.44 -0.50
N MET A 89 6.01 0.22 0.67
CA MET A 89 5.18 1.39 0.88
C MET A 89 6.09 2.62 1.15
N PRO A 90 6.13 3.60 0.24
CA PRO A 90 6.90 4.83 0.47
C PRO A 90 6.41 5.59 1.72
N GLU A 91 7.33 6.23 2.44
CA GLU A 91 7.04 6.90 3.72
C GLU A 91 5.92 7.96 3.61
N HIS A 92 5.85 8.68 2.49
CA HIS A 92 4.79 9.68 2.27
C HIS A 92 3.39 9.04 2.10
N ILE A 93 3.31 7.81 1.56
CA ILE A 93 2.06 7.04 1.48
C ILE A 93 1.65 6.60 2.88
N VAL A 94 2.58 6.07 3.69
CA VAL A 94 2.34 5.72 5.10
C VAL A 94 1.78 6.94 5.86
N LYS A 95 2.41 8.12 5.70
CA LYS A 95 1.95 9.37 6.33
C LYS A 95 0.54 9.76 5.88
N ARG A 96 0.22 9.66 4.58
CA ARG A 96 -1.10 10.00 4.05
C ARG A 96 -2.18 9.05 4.58
N LEU A 97 -1.95 7.75 4.53
CA LEU A 97 -2.89 6.74 5.03
C LEU A 97 -3.09 6.86 6.56
N THR A 98 -2.02 7.12 7.32
CA THR A 98 -2.10 7.36 8.78
C THR A 98 -2.95 8.59 9.10
N LYS A 99 -2.82 9.65 8.29
CA LYS A 99 -3.66 10.84 8.42
C LYS A 99 -5.12 10.53 8.14
N LEU A 100 -5.42 9.78 7.08
CA LEU A 100 -6.80 9.35 6.76
C LEU A 100 -7.42 8.52 7.88
N GLN A 101 -6.67 7.54 8.41
CA GLN A 101 -7.09 6.72 9.54
C GLN A 101 -7.44 7.58 10.75
N SER A 102 -6.58 8.54 11.09
CA SER A 102 -6.78 9.45 12.22
C SER A 102 -8.03 10.33 12.01
N THR A 103 -8.19 10.90 10.81
CA THR A 103 -9.35 11.72 10.45
C THR A 103 -10.65 10.92 10.52
N PHE A 104 -10.66 9.68 10.02
CA PHE A 104 -11.87 8.84 10.02
C PHE A 104 -12.29 8.43 11.43
N LEU A 105 -11.33 8.09 12.30
CA LEU A 105 -11.61 7.79 13.70
C LEU A 105 -12.21 8.99 14.44
N ASN A 106 -11.74 10.21 14.15
CA ASN A 106 -12.19 11.46 14.76
C ASN A 106 -12.24 11.39 16.30
N ALA A 107 -11.20 10.82 16.90
CA ALA A 107 -11.13 10.61 18.34
C ALA A 107 -9.80 11.16 18.89
N PRO A 108 -9.80 11.96 19.97
CA PRO A 108 -8.58 12.39 20.67
C PRO A 108 -8.09 11.26 21.58
N ILE A 109 -7.85 10.06 21.04
CA ILE A 109 -7.44 8.89 21.82
C ILE A 109 -5.95 8.65 21.58
N ASN A 110 -5.22 8.35 22.66
CA ASN A 110 -3.80 8.03 22.63
C ASN A 110 -3.54 6.85 21.67
N LYS A 111 -2.64 7.04 20.70
CA LYS A 111 -2.34 6.05 19.64
C LYS A 111 -1.73 4.76 20.22
N GLU A 112 -1.02 4.89 21.34
CA GLU A 112 -0.40 3.78 22.07
C GLU A 112 -1.46 2.81 22.63
N THR A 113 -2.60 3.35 23.09
CA THR A 113 -3.76 2.63 23.65
C THR A 113 -4.63 1.93 22.60
N LEU A 114 -4.39 2.18 21.30
CA LEU A 114 -5.13 1.55 20.20
C LEU A 114 -4.34 0.44 19.52
N ALA A 115 -3.01 0.46 19.64
CA ALA A 115 -2.10 -0.48 18.99
C ALA A 115 -1.63 -1.64 19.90
N ALA A 116 -1.91 -1.61 21.22
CA ALA A 116 -1.46 -2.66 22.13
C ALA A 116 -2.28 -3.97 22.04
N ASP A 117 -1.69 -5.04 22.57
CA ASP A 117 -2.20 -6.41 22.48
C ASP A 117 -3.49 -6.65 23.29
N ILE A 118 -4.31 -7.57 22.77
CA ILE A 118 -5.67 -7.92 23.24
C ILE A 118 -5.72 -8.31 24.73
N THR A 119 -4.58 -8.76 25.29
CA THR A 119 -4.43 -9.24 26.66
C THR A 119 -4.51 -8.15 27.73
N GLN A 120 -4.47 -6.86 27.38
CA GLN A 120 -4.57 -5.73 28.33
C GLN A 120 -5.91 -4.96 28.23
N GLY A 121 -6.92 -5.49 27.52
CA GLY A 121 -8.24 -4.83 27.41
C GLY A 121 -8.34 -3.81 26.28
N GLU A 122 -7.36 -3.78 25.37
CA GLU A 122 -7.32 -2.88 24.21
C GLU A 122 -7.63 -3.61 22.89
N LYS A 123 -7.98 -2.82 21.87
CA LYS A 123 -8.74 -3.27 20.70
C LYS A 123 -7.89 -3.33 19.42
N ARG A 124 -6.79 -4.09 19.39
CA ARG A 124 -6.05 -4.54 18.19
C ARG A 124 -6.33 -3.76 16.87
N MET A 125 -5.91 -2.50 16.78
CA MET A 125 -6.11 -1.67 15.59
C MET A 125 -5.02 -1.95 14.56
N PHE A 126 -5.37 -1.91 13.26
CA PHE A 126 -4.38 -2.02 12.20
C PHE A 126 -3.36 -0.89 12.24
N ASP A 127 -2.08 -1.27 12.19
CA ASP A 127 -0.92 -0.38 12.15
C ASP A 127 -0.23 -0.48 10.79
N LEU A 128 -0.15 0.66 10.11
CA LEU A 128 0.51 0.80 8.81
C LEU A 128 2.04 0.71 8.90
N GLN A 129 2.63 0.98 10.07
CA GLN A 129 4.08 0.96 10.26
C GLN A 129 4.64 -0.45 10.49
N ALA A 130 3.76 -1.42 10.74
CA ALA A 130 4.10 -2.82 10.97
C ALA A 130 4.06 -3.69 9.69
N LEU A 131 3.75 -3.10 8.53
CA LEU A 131 3.79 -3.74 7.21
C LEU A 131 5.16 -3.57 6.55
#